data_AF-A0AAV8CE64-F1
#
_entry.id   AF-A0AAV8CE64-F1
#
_cell.length_a   1.000
_cell.length_b   1.000
_cell.length_c   1.000
_cell.angle_alpha   90.00
_cell.angle_beta   90.00
_cell.angle_gamma   90.00
#
_symmetry.space_group_name_H-M   'P 1'
#
loop_
_entity.id
_entity.type
_entity.pdbx_description
1 polymer ?
#
loop_
_entity_poly.entity_id
_entity_poly.type
_entity_poly.pdbx_seq_one_letter_code
_entity_poly.pdbx_strand_id
1 'polypeptide(L)'
;MNIRSHKTWQRCNYSLFAGAKLVILCFLILTVTFLCTTYFTTSYSNLVQIVSKSNHLPIQQDKVVEGAGALPTVPQIKVVEGVKAKEESHFRSLNDSTYTLGPKINNWDLNRAKWLRHNPGFPNFFSGPKPRVLLVTGSSPKPCANPVGDHYQVKAIKNKIDYCRIHGIDIFYNNALLDAEMAGFWAKLPLLRTLLLSHPEVEFIWWMDSDAFFTDMAFEPPWDRYEPYNLVFHGWDHLVYKDKNWVGLNTGSFFLRNCQWSLDLLDAWAPMGPDGPIRDEAGKLLTGFLEGRPVFEADDQSAMVYLLVTQEDTWSDKVYFENSYCLHGFWESLVDRYEEMLEKNHPGLGDDRHNYDPSN
;
A
#
# COMPACT_ATOMS: atom_id res chain seq x y z
N MET A 1 44.90 -45.76 -66.22
CA MET A 1 43.83 -46.16 -65.27
C MET A 1 44.44 -46.30 -63.89
N ASN A 2 43.94 -45.51 -62.92
CA ASN A 2 44.04 -45.60 -61.45
C ASN A 2 44.59 -44.34 -60.79
N ILE A 3 43.66 -43.52 -60.28
CA ILE A 3 43.84 -42.74 -59.05
C ILE A 3 42.56 -42.94 -58.22
N ARG A 4 42.65 -43.75 -57.17
CA ARG A 4 41.58 -44.01 -56.19
C ARG A 4 42.16 -43.84 -54.79
N SER A 5 42.10 -42.62 -54.24
CA SER A 5 42.06 -42.37 -52.79
C SER A 5 41.95 -40.88 -52.56
N HIS A 6 40.81 -40.37 -52.07
CA HIS A 6 40.75 -39.10 -51.30
C HIS A 6 39.37 -38.76 -50.74
N LYS A 7 38.29 -39.50 -51.08
CA LYS A 7 36.92 -39.13 -50.65
C LYS A 7 36.38 -39.78 -49.37
N THR A 8 37.14 -40.62 -48.67
CA THR A 8 36.63 -41.35 -47.48
C THR A 8 36.99 -40.75 -46.12
N TRP A 9 37.89 -39.76 -46.04
CA TRP A 9 38.35 -39.22 -44.75
C TRP A 9 37.55 -38.02 -44.20
N GLN A 10 36.81 -37.27 -45.03
CA GLN A 10 36.08 -36.09 -44.55
C GLN A 10 34.69 -36.38 -43.93
N ARG A 11 34.07 -37.54 -44.23
CA ARG A 11 32.75 -37.89 -43.67
C ARG A 11 32.80 -38.53 -42.27
N CYS A 12 33.95 -39.05 -41.82
CA CYS A 12 34.07 -39.67 -40.50
C CYS A 12 34.23 -38.66 -39.35
N ASN A 13 34.73 -37.45 -39.60
CA ASN A 13 34.93 -36.47 -38.53
C ASN A 13 33.64 -35.74 -38.13
N TYR A 14 32.71 -35.46 -39.06
CA TYR A 14 31.50 -34.70 -38.72
C TYR A 14 30.50 -35.45 -37.83
N SER A 15 30.39 -36.79 -37.92
CA SER A 15 29.48 -37.56 -37.07
C SER A 15 30.00 -37.75 -35.64
N LEU A 16 31.32 -37.88 -35.47
CA LEU A 16 31.99 -37.97 -34.16
C LEU A 16 31.88 -36.64 -33.37
N PHE A 17 32.04 -35.50 -34.04
CA PHE A 17 31.91 -34.17 -33.41
C PHE A 17 30.46 -33.79 -33.07
N ALA A 18 29.48 -34.23 -33.86
CA ALA A 18 28.06 -34.00 -33.56
C ALA A 18 27.57 -34.84 -32.37
N GLY A 19 28.00 -36.12 -32.28
CA GLY A 19 27.70 -36.99 -31.14
C GLY A 19 28.30 -36.49 -29.83
N ALA A 20 29.54 -35.99 -29.86
CA ALA A 20 30.21 -35.42 -28.68
C ALA A 20 29.50 -34.18 -28.14
N LYS A 21 29.00 -33.29 -29.01
CA LYS A 21 28.23 -32.10 -28.59
C LYS A 21 26.90 -32.45 -27.93
N LEU A 22 26.21 -33.47 -28.43
CA LEU A 22 24.95 -33.93 -27.86
C LEU A 22 25.16 -34.55 -26.47
N VAL A 23 26.23 -35.34 -26.29
CA VAL A 23 26.58 -35.94 -25.00
C VAL A 23 26.94 -34.87 -23.96
N ILE A 24 27.72 -33.86 -24.34
CA ILE A 24 28.07 -32.74 -23.44
C ILE A 24 26.82 -31.96 -23.01
N LEU A 25 25.89 -31.70 -23.94
CA LEU A 25 24.64 -31.00 -23.64
C LEU A 25 23.75 -31.83 -22.69
N CYS A 26 23.63 -33.14 -22.92
CA CYS A 26 22.90 -34.03 -22.01
C CYS A 26 23.53 -34.08 -20.62
N PHE A 27 24.87 -34.14 -20.52
CA PHE A 27 25.57 -34.08 -19.24
C PHE A 27 25.33 -32.76 -18.51
N LEU A 28 25.38 -31.62 -19.22
CA LEU A 28 25.08 -30.30 -18.65
C LEU A 28 23.65 -30.23 -18.10
N ILE A 29 22.66 -30.67 -18.87
CA ILE A 29 21.25 -30.69 -18.44
C ILE A 29 21.06 -31.59 -17.22
N LEU A 30 21.67 -32.78 -17.20
CA LEU A 30 21.62 -33.70 -16.06
C LEU A 30 22.30 -33.11 -14.82
N THR A 31 23.44 -32.43 -14.97
CA THR A 31 24.11 -31.76 -13.84
C THR A 31 23.31 -30.59 -13.30
N VAL A 32 22.67 -29.77 -14.16
CA VAL A 32 21.83 -28.65 -13.72
C VAL A 32 20.57 -29.15 -13.02
N THR A 33 19.92 -30.20 -13.54
CA THR A 33 18.75 -30.80 -12.88
C THR A 33 19.10 -31.47 -11.55
N PHE A 34 20.26 -32.13 -11.45
CA PHE A 34 20.77 -32.68 -10.19
C PHE A 34 21.12 -31.58 -9.18
N LEU A 35 21.78 -30.50 -9.62
CA LEU A 35 22.09 -29.35 -8.76
C LEU A 35 20.80 -28.65 -8.28
N CYS A 36 19.81 -28.42 -9.16
CA CYS A 36 18.55 -27.81 -8.76
C CYS A 36 17.76 -28.70 -7.78
N THR A 37 17.72 -30.01 -7.98
CA THR A 37 17.01 -30.93 -7.07
C THR A 37 17.72 -31.06 -5.71
N THR A 38 19.05 -31.11 -5.68
CA THR A 38 19.81 -31.08 -4.42
C THR A 38 19.67 -29.74 -3.68
N TYR A 39 19.65 -28.60 -4.39
CA TYR A 39 19.42 -27.29 -3.77
C TYR A 39 18.00 -27.16 -3.22
N PHE A 40 16.99 -27.60 -3.97
CA PHE A 40 15.59 -27.59 -3.50
C PHE A 40 15.37 -28.51 -2.30
N THR A 41 15.94 -29.72 -2.31
CA THR A 41 15.81 -30.66 -1.17
C THR A 41 16.54 -30.17 0.07
N THR A 42 17.72 -29.55 -0.08
CA THR A 42 18.45 -28.95 1.05
C THR A 42 17.72 -27.73 1.61
N SER A 43 17.18 -26.86 0.74
CA SER A 43 16.37 -25.71 1.16
C SER A 43 15.07 -26.12 1.85
N TYR A 44 14.41 -27.17 1.35
CA TYR A 44 13.19 -27.71 1.95
C TYR A 44 13.47 -28.36 3.31
N SER A 45 14.57 -29.11 3.43
CA SER A 45 14.99 -29.71 4.71
C SER A 45 15.34 -28.65 5.76
N ASN A 46 15.99 -27.55 5.35
CA ASN A 46 16.28 -26.41 6.22
C ASN A 46 15.00 -25.70 6.66
N LEU A 47 14.03 -25.51 5.76
CA LEU A 47 12.72 -24.94 6.09
C LEU A 47 11.95 -25.82 7.08
N VAL A 48 11.93 -27.15 6.86
CA VAL A 48 11.28 -28.09 7.79
C VAL A 48 11.96 -28.09 9.16
N GLN A 49 13.30 -27.99 9.23
CA GLN A 49 14.00 -27.85 10.51
C GLN A 49 13.76 -26.52 11.21
N ILE A 50 13.62 -25.41 10.47
CA ILE A 50 13.29 -24.10 11.04
C ILE A 50 11.87 -24.13 11.62
N VAL A 51 10.91 -24.69 10.88
CA VAL A 51 9.52 -24.83 11.33
C VAL A 51 9.41 -25.80 12.51
N SER A 52 10.16 -26.91 12.50
CA SER A 52 10.16 -27.86 13.64
C SER A 52 10.81 -27.28 14.89
N LYS A 53 11.86 -26.44 14.77
CA LYS A 53 12.46 -25.74 15.91
C LYS A 53 11.57 -24.62 16.45
N SER A 54 10.80 -23.95 15.60
CA SER A 54 9.81 -22.96 16.03
C SER A 54 8.66 -23.58 16.83
N ASN A 55 8.26 -24.82 16.49
CA ASN A 55 7.14 -25.52 17.15
C ASN A 55 7.52 -26.23 18.47
N HIS A 56 8.79 -26.18 18.89
CA HIS A 56 9.29 -26.87 20.09
C HIS A 56 9.98 -25.96 21.10
N LEU A 57 9.80 -24.64 21.03
CA LEU A 57 10.15 -23.76 22.15
C LEU A 57 9.15 -24.02 23.29
N PRO A 58 9.60 -24.51 24.47
CA PRO A 58 8.73 -24.69 25.60
C PRO A 58 8.32 -23.32 26.14
N ILE A 59 7.00 -23.13 26.31
CA ILE A 59 6.44 -22.02 27.07
C ILE A 59 6.92 -22.18 28.51
N GLN A 60 7.96 -21.43 28.90
CA GLN A 60 8.25 -21.20 30.31
C GLN A 60 7.13 -20.31 30.86
N GLN A 61 6.28 -20.91 31.70
CA GLN A 61 5.41 -20.15 32.59
C GLN A 61 6.29 -19.46 33.63
N ASP A 62 6.73 -18.24 33.34
CA ASP A 62 7.28 -17.37 34.36
C ASP A 62 6.15 -16.81 35.23
N LYS A 63 6.40 -16.89 36.54
CA LYS A 63 5.51 -16.49 37.62
C LYS A 63 4.99 -15.08 37.42
N VAL A 64 3.68 -14.95 37.56
CA VAL A 64 2.96 -13.68 37.73
C VAL A 64 3.57 -12.93 38.91
N VAL A 65 4.25 -11.82 38.63
CA VAL A 65 4.45 -10.74 39.60
C VAL A 65 3.24 -9.84 39.46
N GLU A 66 2.34 -9.90 40.44
CA GLU A 66 1.23 -8.96 40.58
C GLU A 66 1.78 -7.54 40.73
N GLY A 67 1.33 -6.62 39.86
CA GLY A 67 1.55 -5.19 40.06
C GLY A 67 1.89 -4.38 38.81
N ALA A 68 0.98 -4.29 37.84
CA ALA A 68 0.89 -3.14 36.93
C ALA A 68 -0.48 -3.14 36.25
N GLY A 69 -1.19 -2.01 36.32
CA GLY A 69 -2.56 -1.87 35.78
C GLY A 69 -2.66 -2.21 34.29
N ALA A 70 -3.70 -2.99 33.96
CA ALA A 70 -4.00 -3.46 32.62
C ALA A 70 -4.15 -2.29 31.63
N LEU A 71 -3.35 -2.31 30.55
CA LEU A 71 -3.66 -1.60 29.31
C LEU A 71 -4.78 -2.36 28.56
N PRO A 72 -5.59 -1.68 27.74
CA PRO A 72 -6.61 -2.35 26.94
C PRO A 72 -5.95 -3.34 25.97
N THR A 73 -6.48 -4.56 25.94
CA THR A 73 -6.07 -5.64 25.03
C THR A 73 -6.21 -5.19 23.57
N VAL A 74 -5.11 -5.32 22.81
CA VAL A 74 -5.11 -5.19 21.35
C VAL A 74 -6.17 -6.15 20.77
N PRO A 75 -7.11 -5.68 19.93
CA PRO A 75 -8.09 -6.57 19.32
C PRO A 75 -7.39 -7.64 18.47
N GLN A 76 -7.70 -8.91 18.73
CA GLN A 76 -7.28 -10.01 17.87
C GLN A 76 -7.92 -9.84 16.48
N ILE A 77 -7.10 -9.82 15.43
CA ILE A 77 -7.53 -9.73 14.03
C ILE A 77 -8.37 -10.98 13.71
N LYS A 78 -9.69 -10.82 13.54
CA LYS A 78 -10.54 -11.86 12.97
C LYS A 78 -10.50 -11.73 11.44
N VAL A 79 -9.71 -12.59 10.80
CA VAL A 79 -9.76 -12.75 9.34
C VAL A 79 -11.09 -13.41 8.99
N VAL A 80 -11.90 -12.76 8.14
CA VAL A 80 -13.11 -13.38 7.59
C VAL A 80 -12.68 -14.35 6.49
N GLU A 81 -12.63 -15.65 6.79
CA GLU A 81 -12.35 -16.69 5.81
C GLU A 81 -13.57 -16.93 4.90
N GLY A 82 -13.34 -16.85 3.58
CA GLY A 82 -14.20 -17.46 2.57
C GLY A 82 -15.51 -16.71 2.28
N VAL A 83 -15.48 -15.79 1.31
CA VAL A 83 -16.71 -15.31 0.65
C VAL A 83 -17.28 -16.44 -0.20
N LYS A 84 -18.19 -17.22 0.38
CA LYS A 84 -19.15 -18.03 -0.39
C LYS A 84 -19.99 -17.11 -1.27
N ALA A 85 -20.34 -17.61 -2.46
CA ALA A 85 -21.16 -16.89 -3.43
C ALA A 85 -22.47 -16.38 -2.79
N LYS A 86 -22.74 -15.08 -2.97
CA LYS A 86 -23.99 -14.33 -2.65
C LYS A 86 -25.08 -15.18 -1.99
N GLU A 87 -24.96 -15.41 -0.68
CA GLU A 87 -26.11 -15.69 0.19
C GLU A 87 -26.39 -14.39 0.95
N GLU A 88 -27.55 -13.78 0.66
CA GLU A 88 -28.19 -12.61 1.27
C GLU A 88 -27.32 -11.79 2.25
N SER A 89 -26.48 -10.89 1.73
CA SER A 89 -25.88 -9.84 2.56
C SER A 89 -27.00 -8.87 2.98
N HIS A 90 -27.42 -8.94 4.23
CA HIS A 90 -28.33 -7.96 4.81
C HIS A 90 -27.60 -6.62 4.89
N PHE A 91 -27.75 -5.78 3.86
CA PHE A 91 -27.22 -4.42 3.87
C PHE A 91 -27.84 -3.62 5.01
N ARG A 92 -27.09 -2.63 5.51
CA ARG A 92 -27.63 -1.71 6.51
C ARG A 92 -28.79 -0.91 5.94
N SER A 93 -29.82 -0.78 6.75
CA SER A 93 -30.92 0.15 6.51
C SER A 93 -30.52 1.57 6.93
N LEU A 94 -31.14 2.58 6.33
CA LEU A 94 -30.99 3.98 6.76
C LEU A 94 -31.49 4.22 8.20
N ASN A 95 -32.29 3.30 8.74
CA ASN A 95 -32.81 3.36 10.11
C ASN A 95 -31.89 2.68 11.14
N ASP A 96 -30.82 2.00 10.70
CA ASP A 96 -29.89 1.33 11.60
C ASP A 96 -28.98 2.35 12.30
N SER A 97 -28.38 1.95 13.42
CA SER A 97 -27.34 2.77 14.06
C SER A 97 -26.18 3.01 13.10
N THR A 98 -25.62 4.23 13.14
CA THR A 98 -24.46 4.62 12.34
C THR A 98 -23.31 3.62 12.50
N TYR A 99 -22.68 3.27 11.37
CA TYR A 99 -21.49 2.43 11.34
C TYR A 99 -20.36 3.03 12.19
N THR A 100 -19.53 2.17 12.78
CA THR A 100 -18.33 2.60 13.54
C THR A 100 -17.15 1.72 13.18
N LEU A 101 -15.95 2.31 13.05
CA LEU A 101 -14.71 1.58 12.75
C LEU A 101 -14.17 0.77 13.95
N GLY A 102 -14.82 0.87 15.11
CA GLY A 102 -14.48 0.20 16.35
C GLY A 102 -14.83 1.05 17.58
N PRO A 103 -14.48 0.58 18.79
CA PRO A 103 -14.74 1.33 20.01
C PRO A 103 -14.06 2.71 20.00
N LYS A 104 -14.74 3.73 20.53
CA LYS A 104 -14.18 5.08 20.62
C LYS A 104 -12.96 5.10 21.55
N ILE A 105 -11.88 5.72 21.08
CA ILE A 105 -10.65 5.97 21.84
C ILE A 105 -10.50 7.49 21.93
N ASN A 106 -10.25 8.01 23.14
CA ASN A 106 -10.14 9.46 23.40
C ASN A 106 -8.80 9.87 24.03
N ASN A 107 -7.88 8.92 24.21
CA ASN A 107 -6.61 9.12 24.90
C ASN A 107 -5.43 8.51 24.15
N TRP A 108 -5.53 8.43 22.81
CA TRP A 108 -4.53 7.75 21.99
C TRP A 108 -3.15 8.40 22.09
N ASP A 109 -3.05 9.73 22.03
CA ASP A 109 -1.76 10.43 22.13
C ASP A 109 -1.05 10.15 23.46
N LEU A 110 -1.80 10.10 24.57
CA LEU A 110 -1.26 9.76 25.88
C LEU A 110 -0.77 8.30 25.92
N ASN A 111 -1.55 7.38 25.38
CA ASN A 111 -1.20 5.96 25.33
C ASN A 111 0.03 5.73 24.45
N ARG A 112 0.08 6.36 23.27
CA ARG A 112 1.20 6.30 22.32
C ARG A 112 2.47 6.90 22.93
N ALA A 113 2.38 8.07 23.55
CA ALA A 113 3.52 8.68 24.26
C ALA A 113 4.03 7.80 25.42
N LYS A 114 3.12 7.15 26.16
CA LYS A 114 3.50 6.18 27.19
C LYS A 114 4.21 4.98 26.55
N TRP A 115 3.69 4.43 25.46
CA TRP A 115 4.31 3.30 24.76
C TRP A 115 5.71 3.64 24.27
N LEU A 116 5.90 4.79 23.60
CA LEU A 116 7.20 5.23 23.08
C LEU A 116 8.26 5.37 24.19
N ARG A 117 7.88 5.90 25.37
CA ARG A 117 8.78 5.98 26.53
C ARG A 117 9.22 4.62 27.07
N HIS A 118 8.36 3.61 26.99
CA HIS A 118 8.69 2.24 27.46
C HIS A 118 9.40 1.40 26.38
N ASN A 119 9.42 1.86 25.13
CA ASN A 119 9.96 1.12 23.99
C ASN A 119 11.00 1.97 23.21
N PRO A 120 12.11 2.40 23.84
CA PRO A 120 13.10 3.28 23.20
C PRO A 120 13.80 2.64 21.98
N GLY A 121 13.73 1.32 21.82
CA GLY A 121 14.23 0.61 20.63
C GLY A 121 13.38 0.81 19.37
N PHE A 122 12.19 1.39 19.50
CA PHE A 122 11.24 1.66 18.41
C PHE A 122 10.88 3.15 18.37
N PRO A 123 11.83 4.04 18.05
CA PRO A 123 11.54 5.46 17.99
C PRO A 123 10.65 5.78 16.78
N ASN A 124 9.79 6.78 16.96
CA ASN A 124 8.90 7.30 15.93
C ASN A 124 9.58 8.30 14.97
N PHE A 125 10.76 8.78 15.32
CA PHE A 125 11.65 9.52 14.43
C PHE A 125 13.01 8.83 14.39
N PHE A 126 13.63 8.84 13.22
CA PHE A 126 15.04 8.46 13.07
C PHE A 126 15.95 9.61 13.51
N SER A 127 17.24 9.58 13.18
CA SER A 127 18.15 10.68 13.47
C SER A 127 17.72 11.96 12.72
N GLY A 128 17.29 12.99 13.46
CA GLY A 128 16.83 14.27 12.90
C GLY A 128 15.31 14.31 12.70
N PRO A 129 14.82 15.09 11.72
CA PRO A 129 13.38 15.28 11.52
C PRO A 129 12.69 14.14 10.76
N LYS A 130 13.43 13.11 10.33
CA LYS A 130 12.89 12.03 9.49
C LYS A 130 11.95 11.13 10.31
N PRO A 131 10.63 11.11 10.02
CA PRO A 131 9.67 10.27 10.73
C PRO A 131 9.84 8.81 10.32
N ARG A 132 9.39 7.89 11.18
CA ARG A 132 9.15 6.49 10.80
C ARG A 132 7.86 6.43 9.98
N VAL A 133 7.98 6.00 8.73
CA VAL A 133 6.87 5.91 7.78
C VAL A 133 6.56 4.45 7.47
N LEU A 134 5.27 4.12 7.46
CA LEU A 134 4.75 2.86 6.94
C LEU A 134 3.98 3.15 5.65
N LEU A 135 4.51 2.73 4.51
CA LEU A 135 3.78 2.76 3.25
C LEU A 135 2.77 1.61 3.23
N VAL A 136 1.50 1.94 3.04
CA VAL A 136 0.39 1.00 3.04
C VAL A 136 -0.24 1.01 1.65
N THR A 137 -0.33 -0.16 1.05
CA THR A 137 -1.02 -0.38 -0.22
C THR A 137 -1.79 -1.69 -0.13
N GLY A 138 -2.60 -2.00 -1.15
CA GLY A 138 -3.30 -3.27 -1.16
C GLY A 138 -4.13 -3.48 -2.42
N SER A 139 -4.59 -4.71 -2.59
CA SER A 139 -5.48 -5.11 -3.67
C SER A 139 -6.55 -6.07 -3.14
N SER A 140 -7.54 -6.34 -3.97
CA SER A 140 -8.53 -7.39 -3.69
C SER A 140 -7.84 -8.74 -3.38
N PRO A 141 -8.37 -9.56 -2.44
CA PRO A 141 -7.92 -10.94 -2.24
C PRO A 141 -8.16 -11.85 -3.45
N LYS A 142 -9.13 -11.48 -4.31
CA LYS A 142 -9.50 -12.27 -5.48
C LYS A 142 -8.62 -11.87 -6.66
N PRO A 143 -8.30 -12.82 -7.57
CA PRO A 143 -7.64 -12.51 -8.84
C PRO A 143 -8.38 -11.39 -9.59
N CYS A 144 -7.64 -10.59 -10.33
CA CYS A 144 -8.24 -9.55 -11.16
C CYS A 144 -9.22 -10.15 -12.17
N ALA A 145 -10.35 -9.45 -12.41
CA ALA A 145 -11.31 -9.85 -13.42
C ALA A 145 -10.67 -9.92 -14.82
N ASN A 146 -9.75 -8.98 -15.11
CA ASN A 146 -8.83 -9.10 -16.23
C ASN A 146 -7.52 -9.73 -15.74
N PRO A 147 -7.12 -10.93 -16.22
CA PRO A 147 -5.92 -11.61 -15.74
C PRO A 147 -4.62 -10.83 -15.88
N VAL A 148 -4.52 -9.90 -16.85
CA VAL A 148 -3.32 -9.05 -16.98
C VAL A 148 -3.20 -8.06 -15.81
N GLY A 149 -4.31 -7.77 -15.12
CA GLY A 149 -4.34 -6.88 -13.95
C GLY A 149 -3.40 -7.37 -12.84
N ASP A 150 -3.36 -8.68 -12.57
CA ASP A 150 -2.47 -9.26 -11.56
C ASP A 150 -0.99 -9.05 -11.93
N HIS A 151 -0.65 -9.01 -13.23
CA HIS A 151 0.70 -8.69 -13.67
C HIS A 151 1.08 -7.22 -13.37
N TYR A 152 0.14 -6.29 -13.58
CA TYR A 152 0.37 -4.88 -13.22
C TYR A 152 0.45 -4.69 -11.70
N GLN A 153 -0.35 -5.42 -10.91
CA GLN A 153 -0.24 -5.43 -9.44
C GLN A 153 1.15 -5.87 -8.98
N VAL A 154 1.71 -6.93 -9.58
CA VAL A 154 3.08 -7.40 -9.29
C VAL A 154 4.13 -6.33 -9.66
N LYS A 155 3.97 -5.66 -10.80
CA LYS A 155 4.87 -4.56 -11.20
C LYS A 155 4.77 -3.37 -10.24
N ALA A 156 3.57 -3.02 -9.81
CA ALA A 156 3.32 -1.91 -8.89
C ALA A 156 3.95 -2.15 -7.52
N ILE A 157 3.77 -3.35 -6.94
CA ILE A 157 4.39 -3.64 -5.65
C ILE A 157 5.91 -3.72 -5.77
N LYS A 158 6.47 -4.24 -6.88
CA LYS A 158 7.92 -4.20 -7.08
C LYS A 158 8.46 -2.76 -7.14
N ASN A 159 7.77 -1.87 -7.84
CA ASN A 159 8.12 -0.44 -7.90
C ASN A 159 8.16 0.19 -6.49
N LYS A 160 7.12 -0.03 -5.69
CA LYS A 160 7.05 0.45 -4.30
C LYS A 160 8.15 -0.15 -3.42
N ILE A 161 8.44 -1.45 -3.54
CA ILE A 161 9.53 -2.13 -2.84
C ILE A 161 10.88 -1.46 -3.13
N ASP A 162 11.14 -1.09 -4.38
CA ASP A 162 12.41 -0.48 -4.76
C ASP A 162 12.54 0.94 -4.17
N TYR A 163 11.50 1.77 -4.26
CA TYR A 163 11.48 3.10 -3.63
C TYR A 163 11.67 3.01 -2.10
N CYS A 164 10.84 2.22 -1.42
CA CYS A 164 10.88 2.10 0.03
C CYS A 164 12.22 1.55 0.55
N ARG A 165 12.87 0.64 -0.19
CA ARG A 165 14.21 0.15 0.15
C ARG A 165 15.27 1.24 0.07
N ILE A 166 15.19 2.14 -0.91
CA ILE A 166 16.11 3.28 -1.06
C ILE A 166 15.91 4.27 0.09
N HIS A 167 14.66 4.55 0.45
CA HIS A 167 14.30 5.62 1.39
C HIS A 167 14.16 5.17 2.85
N GLY A 168 14.31 3.87 3.14
CA GLY A 168 14.19 3.33 4.50
C GLY A 168 12.76 3.40 5.04
N ILE A 169 11.78 3.09 4.19
CA ILE A 169 10.35 3.09 4.50
C ILE A 169 9.87 1.64 4.61
N ASP A 170 9.09 1.32 5.65
CA ASP A 170 8.49 -0.01 5.78
C ASP A 170 7.27 -0.13 4.86
N ILE A 171 6.96 -1.33 4.37
CA ILE A 171 5.78 -1.59 3.52
C ILE A 171 4.82 -2.56 4.21
N PHE A 172 3.53 -2.23 4.19
CA PHE A 172 2.43 -3.15 4.44
C PHE A 172 1.59 -3.32 3.18
N TYR A 173 1.46 -4.55 2.69
CA TYR A 173 0.58 -4.89 1.56
C TYR A 173 -0.64 -5.64 2.07
N ASN A 174 -1.82 -5.01 2.02
CA ASN A 174 -3.06 -5.66 2.41
C ASN A 174 -3.68 -6.42 1.23
N ASN A 175 -4.06 -7.67 1.49
CA ASN A 175 -4.85 -8.49 0.59
C ASN A 175 -6.09 -9.08 1.28
N ALA A 176 -6.52 -8.52 2.41
CA ALA A 176 -7.67 -8.98 3.18
C ALA A 176 -8.77 -7.91 3.23
N LEU A 177 -10.03 -8.34 3.21
CA LEU A 177 -11.18 -7.48 3.53
C LEU A 177 -11.45 -7.58 5.04
N LEU A 178 -11.08 -6.53 5.79
CA LEU A 178 -11.21 -6.51 7.26
C LEU A 178 -12.64 -6.27 7.72
N ASP A 179 -13.45 -5.61 6.90
CA ASP A 179 -14.83 -5.27 7.19
C ASP A 179 -15.66 -5.43 5.90
N ALA A 180 -16.70 -6.26 5.95
CA ALA A 180 -17.53 -6.55 4.79
C ALA A 180 -18.37 -5.35 4.33
N GLU A 181 -18.64 -4.39 5.21
CA GLU A 181 -19.41 -3.19 4.90
C GLU A 181 -18.55 -2.14 4.18
N MET A 182 -17.24 -2.15 4.43
CA MET A 182 -16.28 -1.20 3.88
C MET A 182 -15.52 -1.82 2.70
N ALA A 183 -16.24 -2.25 1.67
CA ALA A 183 -15.65 -2.84 0.47
C ALA A 183 -15.10 -1.79 -0.51
N GLY A 184 -14.34 -2.23 -1.51
CA GLY A 184 -13.82 -1.36 -2.57
C GLY A 184 -12.83 -0.33 -2.04
N PHE A 185 -12.95 0.92 -2.50
CA PHE A 185 -12.05 2.01 -2.11
C PHE A 185 -12.16 2.38 -0.62
N TRP A 186 -13.28 2.05 0.03
CA TRP A 186 -13.51 2.26 1.46
C TRP A 186 -12.74 1.30 2.38
N ALA A 187 -12.22 0.19 1.85
CA ALA A 187 -11.50 -0.82 2.63
C ALA A 187 -10.22 -0.29 3.28
N LYS A 188 -9.70 0.84 2.81
CA LYS A 188 -8.55 1.51 3.39
C LYS A 188 -8.84 2.05 4.81
N LEU A 189 -10.05 2.51 5.12
CA LEU A 189 -10.35 3.14 6.43
C LEU A 189 -10.18 2.17 7.62
N PRO A 190 -10.82 0.98 7.65
CA PRO A 190 -10.61 0.01 8.73
C PRO A 190 -9.14 -0.44 8.85
N LEU A 191 -8.45 -0.57 7.72
CA LEU A 191 -7.03 -0.94 7.68
C LEU A 191 -6.15 0.15 8.29
N LEU A 192 -6.34 1.41 7.90
CA LEU A 192 -5.61 2.55 8.44
C LEU A 192 -5.77 2.63 9.96
N ARG A 193 -7.02 2.56 10.46
CA ARG A 193 -7.28 2.55 11.91
C ARG A 193 -6.54 1.40 12.61
N THR A 194 -6.59 0.21 12.03
CA THR A 194 -5.93 -0.98 12.59
C THR A 194 -4.42 -0.80 12.66
N LEU A 195 -3.80 -0.29 11.60
CA LEU A 195 -2.35 -0.08 11.54
C LEU A 195 -1.89 1.05 12.47
N LEU A 196 -2.64 2.16 12.56
CA LEU A 196 -2.34 3.23 13.52
C LEU A 196 -2.28 2.70 14.96
N LEU A 197 -3.26 1.88 15.35
CA LEU A 197 -3.35 1.30 16.69
C LEU A 197 -2.32 0.18 16.95
N SER A 198 -1.94 -0.57 15.90
CA SER A 198 -1.03 -1.71 16.01
C SER A 198 0.45 -1.33 15.92
N HIS A 199 0.76 -0.16 15.35
CA HIS A 199 2.11 0.36 15.17
C HIS A 199 2.30 1.73 15.84
N PRO A 200 2.33 1.82 17.19
CA PRO A 200 2.52 3.09 17.89
C PRO A 200 3.86 3.76 17.56
N GLU A 201 4.86 3.01 17.10
CA GLU A 201 6.15 3.51 16.63
C GLU A 201 6.06 4.26 15.30
N VAL A 202 5.06 3.99 14.45
CA VAL A 202 4.91 4.68 13.17
C VAL A 202 4.42 6.10 13.43
N GLU A 203 5.07 7.09 12.84
CA GLU A 203 4.66 8.49 12.93
C GLU A 203 3.71 8.87 11.80
N PHE A 204 3.97 8.40 10.58
CA PHE A 204 3.09 8.58 9.42
C PHE A 204 2.78 7.26 8.74
N ILE A 205 1.50 7.03 8.45
CA ILE A 205 1.11 6.09 7.41
C ILE A 205 1.08 6.85 6.09
N TRP A 206 1.74 6.30 5.08
CA TRP A 206 1.59 6.73 3.69
C TRP A 206 0.68 5.75 2.97
N TRP A 207 -0.58 6.10 2.79
CA TRP A 207 -1.46 5.32 1.92
C TRP A 207 -1.09 5.59 0.47
N MET A 208 -0.91 4.53 -0.32
CA MET A 208 -0.66 4.64 -1.76
C MET A 208 -1.43 3.55 -2.51
N ASP A 209 -2.32 3.96 -3.41
CA ASP A 209 -3.15 3.05 -4.21
C ASP A 209 -2.29 2.10 -5.06
N SER A 210 -2.89 0.97 -5.40
CA SER A 210 -2.18 -0.09 -6.12
C SER A 210 -1.77 0.29 -7.55
N ASP A 211 -2.49 1.22 -8.16
CA ASP A 211 -2.25 1.77 -9.51
C ASP A 211 -1.37 3.03 -9.52
N ALA A 212 -0.98 3.55 -8.36
CA ALA A 212 0.02 4.61 -8.25
C ALA A 212 1.45 4.05 -8.30
N PHE A 213 2.35 4.70 -9.04
CA PHE A 213 3.75 4.28 -9.19
C PHE A 213 4.70 5.42 -8.81
N PHE A 214 5.82 5.07 -8.18
CA PHE A 214 6.96 5.97 -8.07
C PHE A 214 7.68 6.07 -9.41
N THR A 215 7.78 7.29 -9.93
CA THR A 215 8.53 7.63 -11.14
C THR A 215 9.83 8.37 -10.81
N ASP A 216 9.85 9.12 -9.71
CA ASP A 216 11.05 9.72 -9.13
C ASP A 216 11.58 8.88 -7.96
N MET A 217 12.61 8.08 -8.22
CA MET A 217 13.21 7.21 -7.19
C MET A 217 14.17 7.96 -6.25
N ALA A 218 14.57 9.18 -6.59
CA ALA A 218 15.56 9.96 -5.82
C ALA A 218 14.89 10.97 -4.88
N PHE A 219 13.66 11.40 -5.18
CA PHE A 219 12.92 12.34 -4.36
C PHE A 219 12.53 11.74 -3.01
N GLU A 220 12.80 12.48 -1.93
CA GLU A 220 12.32 12.19 -0.57
C GLU A 220 11.33 13.30 -0.16
N PRO A 221 10.15 12.97 0.41
CA PRO A 221 9.20 13.97 0.87
C PRO A 221 9.83 14.93 1.90
N PRO A 222 9.50 16.24 1.85
CA PRO A 222 10.09 17.25 2.73
C PRO A 222 9.45 17.21 4.14
N TRP A 223 9.77 16.18 4.93
CA TRP A 223 9.09 15.89 6.20
C TRP A 223 8.98 17.06 7.18
N ASP A 224 9.99 17.93 7.25
CA ASP A 224 9.98 19.14 8.07
C ASP A 224 8.78 20.06 7.77
N ARG A 225 8.37 20.13 6.50
CA ARG A 225 7.21 20.93 6.06
C ARG A 225 5.91 20.44 6.70
N TYR A 226 5.82 19.15 7.01
CA TYR A 226 4.60 18.52 7.51
C TYR A 226 4.53 18.42 9.03
N GLU A 227 5.53 18.95 9.75
CA GLU A 227 5.57 18.95 11.22
C GLU A 227 4.26 19.43 11.87
N PRO A 228 3.64 20.56 11.46
CA PRO A 228 2.45 21.05 12.15
C PRO A 228 1.14 20.36 11.71
N TYR A 229 1.19 19.51 10.68
CA TYR A 229 0.03 18.89 10.04
C TYR A 229 -0.12 17.41 10.40
N ASN A 230 -1.35 16.91 10.30
CA ASN A 230 -1.68 15.50 10.55
C ASN A 230 -2.10 14.75 9.28
N LEU A 231 -2.56 15.48 8.26
CA LEU A 231 -3.03 14.92 7.00
C LEU A 231 -2.45 15.73 5.85
N VAL A 232 -1.90 15.05 4.85
CA VAL A 232 -1.32 15.69 3.67
C VAL A 232 -1.86 15.01 2.41
N PHE A 233 -2.56 15.78 1.59
CA PHE A 233 -3.03 15.35 0.28
C PHE A 233 -2.30 16.10 -0.82
N HIS A 234 -2.21 15.51 -2.01
CA HIS A 234 -2.05 16.33 -3.20
C HIS A 234 -3.35 17.09 -3.47
N GLY A 235 -3.29 18.39 -3.72
CA GLY A 235 -4.46 19.18 -4.06
C GLY A 235 -4.28 20.69 -3.96
N TRP A 236 -5.38 21.41 -4.10
CA TRP A 236 -5.41 22.86 -3.99
C TRP A 236 -6.55 23.32 -3.08
N ASP A 237 -6.21 24.18 -2.13
CA ASP A 237 -7.10 24.76 -1.13
C ASP A 237 -8.38 25.37 -1.74
N HIS A 238 -8.22 26.21 -2.78
CA HIS A 238 -9.35 26.86 -3.44
C HIS A 238 -10.24 25.87 -4.19
N LEU A 239 -9.68 24.82 -4.80
CA LEU A 239 -10.49 23.79 -5.46
C LEU A 239 -11.35 23.02 -4.45
N VAL A 240 -10.83 22.78 -3.25
CA VAL A 240 -11.55 22.08 -2.18
C VAL A 240 -12.56 23.01 -1.51
N TYR A 241 -12.11 24.08 -0.85
CA TYR A 241 -12.97 24.88 0.04
C TYR A 241 -13.88 25.85 -0.69
N LYS A 242 -13.40 26.44 -1.79
CA LYS A 242 -14.16 27.44 -2.54
C LYS A 242 -15.00 26.80 -3.64
N ASP A 243 -14.37 26.00 -4.50
CA ASP A 243 -15.02 25.46 -5.69
C ASP A 243 -15.76 24.15 -5.41
N LYS A 244 -15.45 23.47 -4.29
CA LYS A 244 -16.04 22.18 -3.89
C LYS A 244 -15.88 21.11 -4.97
N ASN A 245 -14.75 21.17 -5.68
CA ASN A 245 -14.45 20.28 -6.77
C ASN A 245 -14.08 18.89 -6.21
N TRP A 246 -14.76 17.84 -6.70
CA TRP A 246 -14.54 16.47 -6.23
C TRP A 246 -13.13 15.92 -6.51
N VAL A 247 -12.39 16.53 -7.43
CA VAL A 247 -10.96 16.25 -7.71
C VAL A 247 -10.03 17.36 -7.23
N GLY A 248 -10.49 18.26 -6.35
CA GLY A 248 -9.66 19.30 -5.74
C GLY A 248 -8.55 18.75 -4.84
N LEU A 249 -8.68 17.49 -4.39
CA LEU A 249 -7.66 16.71 -3.71
C LEU A 249 -7.67 15.26 -4.22
N ASN A 250 -6.63 14.48 -3.93
CA ASN A 250 -6.60 13.05 -4.23
C ASN A 250 -6.36 12.17 -2.99
N THR A 251 -7.15 11.11 -2.82
CA THR A 251 -7.01 10.14 -1.69
C THR A 251 -6.34 8.82 -2.08
N GLY A 252 -5.68 8.79 -3.25
CA GLY A 252 -4.89 7.65 -3.72
C GLY A 252 -3.41 7.71 -3.34
N SER A 253 -2.91 8.85 -2.86
CA SER A 253 -1.58 8.97 -2.24
C SER A 253 -1.59 10.08 -1.20
N PHE A 254 -1.47 9.73 0.09
CA PHE A 254 -1.54 10.71 1.19
C PHE A 254 -0.79 10.27 2.44
N PHE A 255 -0.42 11.24 3.27
CA PHE A 255 0.17 10.99 4.59
C PHE A 255 -0.86 11.20 5.70
N LEU A 256 -0.92 10.28 6.66
CA LEU A 256 -1.78 10.34 7.84
C LEU A 256 -0.94 10.10 9.10
N ARG A 257 -0.90 11.09 10.00
CA ARG A 257 -0.13 11.02 11.25
C ARG A 257 -0.76 10.05 12.23
N ASN A 258 0.05 9.35 13.02
CA ASN A 258 -0.42 8.53 14.12
C ASN A 258 -0.69 9.35 15.39
N CYS A 259 -1.90 9.90 15.46
CA CYS A 259 -2.37 10.70 16.58
C CYS A 259 -3.88 10.55 16.79
N GLN A 260 -4.38 11.07 17.92
CA GLN A 260 -5.80 11.05 18.27
C GLN A 260 -6.67 11.72 17.20
N TRP A 261 -6.20 12.86 16.67
CA TRP A 261 -6.90 13.59 15.61
C TRP A 261 -7.18 12.71 14.37
N SER A 262 -6.24 11.85 13.99
CA SER A 262 -6.42 10.95 12.84
C SER A 262 -7.44 9.84 13.11
N LEU A 263 -7.54 9.35 14.36
CA LEU A 263 -8.59 8.39 14.73
C LEU A 263 -9.97 9.07 14.66
N ASP A 264 -10.07 10.32 15.11
CA ASP A 264 -11.30 11.10 15.05
C ASP A 264 -11.70 11.42 13.61
N LEU A 265 -10.73 11.75 12.75
CA LEU A 265 -10.95 11.94 11.32
C LEU A 265 -11.50 10.68 10.66
N LEU A 266 -10.91 9.50 10.93
CA LEU A 266 -11.37 8.24 10.36
C LEU A 266 -12.81 7.92 10.77
N ASP A 267 -13.18 8.19 12.02
CA ASP A 267 -14.57 8.07 12.50
C ASP A 267 -15.52 9.01 11.75
N ALA A 268 -15.09 10.23 11.43
CA ALA A 268 -15.89 11.22 10.70
C ALA A 268 -15.96 10.96 9.18
N TRP A 269 -14.97 10.26 8.62
CA TRP A 269 -14.89 9.95 7.19
C TRP A 269 -15.68 8.70 6.81
N ALA A 270 -15.71 7.70 7.70
CA ALA A 270 -16.39 6.41 7.48
C ALA A 270 -17.91 6.41 7.20
N PRO A 271 -18.75 7.37 7.68
CA PRO A 271 -20.21 7.21 7.66
C PRO A 271 -20.84 7.04 6.27
N MET A 272 -20.20 7.52 5.21
CA MET A 272 -20.67 7.38 3.82
C MET A 272 -20.20 6.07 3.15
N GLY A 273 -19.39 5.28 3.84
CA GLY A 273 -18.74 4.08 3.30
C GLY A 273 -19.51 2.77 3.31
N PRO A 274 -20.44 2.48 4.24
CA PRO A 274 -21.13 1.19 4.29
C PRO A 274 -21.87 0.85 3.00
N ASP A 275 -21.55 -0.32 2.43
CA ASP A 275 -22.08 -0.79 1.16
C ASP A 275 -23.62 -0.88 1.12
N GLY A 276 -24.20 -0.68 -0.06
CA GLY A 276 -25.65 -0.69 -0.27
C GLY A 276 -26.31 0.68 -0.06
N PRO A 277 -27.54 0.73 0.52
CA PRO A 277 -28.37 1.96 0.51
C PRO A 277 -27.71 3.20 1.12
N ILE A 278 -26.87 3.02 2.16
CA ILE A 278 -26.16 4.13 2.80
C ILE A 278 -25.21 4.81 1.81
N ARG A 279 -24.33 4.03 1.16
CA ARG A 279 -23.37 4.56 0.18
C ARG A 279 -24.06 5.09 -1.09
N ASP A 280 -25.16 4.48 -1.52
CA ASP A 280 -25.96 4.94 -2.67
C ASP A 280 -26.59 6.31 -2.41
N GLU A 281 -27.25 6.50 -1.26
CA GLU A 281 -27.84 7.79 -0.90
C GLU A 281 -26.78 8.85 -0.62
N ALA A 282 -25.66 8.48 0.01
CA ALA A 282 -24.52 9.37 0.16
C ALA A 282 -23.94 9.79 -1.21
N GLY A 283 -23.90 8.89 -2.20
CA GLY A 283 -23.46 9.21 -3.55
C GLY A 283 -24.32 10.30 -4.20
N LYS A 284 -25.64 10.23 -4.03
CA LYS A 284 -26.56 11.27 -4.51
C LYS A 284 -26.33 12.61 -3.80
N LEU A 285 -26.12 12.59 -2.49
CA LEU A 285 -25.77 13.79 -1.71
C LEU A 285 -24.48 14.42 -2.23
N LEU A 286 -23.43 13.61 -2.44
CA LEU A 286 -22.13 14.08 -2.92
C LEU A 286 -22.22 14.65 -4.34
N THR A 287 -22.93 13.99 -5.25
CA THR A 287 -23.14 14.52 -6.62
C THR A 287 -23.97 15.81 -6.62
N GLY A 288 -24.91 15.97 -5.69
CA GLY A 288 -25.68 17.20 -5.56
C GLY A 288 -24.89 18.36 -4.92
N PHE A 289 -23.80 18.06 -4.20
CA PHE A 289 -23.02 19.03 -3.44
C PHE A 289 -21.70 19.44 -4.11
N LEU A 290 -21.02 18.49 -4.75
CA LEU A 290 -19.67 18.66 -5.29
C LEU A 290 -19.68 19.02 -6.77
N GLU A 291 -18.86 20.00 -7.14
CA GLU A 291 -18.69 20.43 -8.51
C GLU A 291 -17.98 19.35 -9.34
N GLY A 292 -18.48 19.09 -10.55
CA GLY A 292 -17.87 18.18 -11.52
C GLY A 292 -17.99 16.68 -11.20
N ARG A 293 -18.63 16.28 -10.09
CA ARG A 293 -18.75 14.88 -9.71
C ARG A 293 -19.78 14.14 -10.58
N PRO A 294 -19.44 13.02 -11.25
CA PRO A 294 -20.42 12.21 -11.98
C PRO A 294 -21.38 11.48 -11.03
N VAL A 295 -22.43 10.85 -11.58
CA VAL A 295 -23.43 10.09 -10.81
C VAL A 295 -22.96 8.66 -10.57
N PHE A 296 -22.58 8.34 -9.33
CA PHE A 296 -22.24 7.01 -8.85
C PHE A 296 -22.30 6.95 -7.31
N GLU A 297 -22.14 5.76 -6.74
CA GLU A 297 -22.08 5.53 -5.28
C GLU A 297 -21.04 6.44 -4.60
N ALA A 298 -21.18 6.70 -3.29
CA ALA A 298 -20.17 7.48 -2.57
C ALA A 298 -18.78 6.82 -2.60
N ASP A 299 -17.76 7.63 -2.84
CA ASP A 299 -16.35 7.27 -2.78
C ASP A 299 -15.63 8.04 -1.66
N ASP A 300 -14.49 7.51 -1.20
CA ASP A 300 -13.73 8.08 -0.10
C ASP A 300 -13.18 9.48 -0.44
N GLN A 301 -12.79 9.74 -1.70
CA GLN A 301 -12.26 11.05 -2.12
C GLN A 301 -13.32 12.14 -1.99
N SER A 302 -14.49 11.92 -2.60
CA SER A 302 -15.62 12.84 -2.55
C SER A 302 -16.11 13.05 -1.11
N ALA A 303 -16.16 11.99 -0.31
CA ALA A 303 -16.52 12.10 1.11
C ALA A 303 -15.50 12.93 1.91
N MET A 304 -14.21 12.85 1.60
CA MET A 304 -13.19 13.69 2.21
C MET A 304 -13.37 15.16 1.82
N VAL A 305 -13.60 15.47 0.53
CA VAL A 305 -13.89 16.86 0.10
C VAL A 305 -15.12 17.40 0.83
N TYR A 306 -16.21 16.62 0.86
CA TYR A 306 -17.44 17.00 1.57
C TYR A 306 -17.18 17.26 3.06
N LEU A 307 -16.44 16.37 3.73
CA LEU A 307 -16.10 16.52 5.15
C LEU A 307 -15.31 17.79 5.42
N LEU A 308 -14.26 18.05 4.63
CA LEU A 308 -13.41 19.23 4.80
C LEU A 308 -14.18 20.53 4.54
N VAL A 309 -15.06 20.56 3.55
CA VAL A 309 -15.88 21.74 3.24
C VAL A 309 -16.96 21.98 4.30
N THR A 310 -17.62 20.93 4.78
CA THR A 310 -18.75 21.08 5.71
C THR A 310 -18.33 21.24 7.17
N GLN A 311 -17.09 20.87 7.50
CA GLN A 311 -16.53 20.93 8.85
C GLN A 311 -15.15 21.62 8.85
N GLU A 312 -14.99 22.66 8.03
CA GLU A 312 -13.72 23.36 7.83
C GLU A 312 -13.06 23.76 9.17
N ASP A 313 -13.80 24.45 10.04
CA ASP A 313 -13.35 24.90 11.37
C ASP A 313 -12.83 23.76 12.28
N THR A 314 -13.19 22.51 11.99
CA THR A 314 -12.79 21.35 12.79
C THR A 314 -11.50 20.70 12.27
N TRP A 315 -11.28 20.70 10.95
CA TRP A 315 -10.24 19.87 10.32
C TRP A 315 -9.14 20.67 9.63
N SER A 316 -9.44 21.84 9.06
CA SER A 316 -8.57 22.53 8.09
C SER A 316 -7.17 22.87 8.65
N ASP A 317 -7.08 23.28 9.91
CA ASP A 317 -5.82 23.63 10.59
C ASP A 317 -4.77 22.52 10.62
N LYS A 318 -5.19 21.26 10.42
CA LYS A 318 -4.32 20.08 10.43
C LYS A 318 -4.19 19.37 9.08
N VAL A 319 -4.79 19.93 8.03
CA VAL A 319 -4.70 19.43 6.65
C VAL A 319 -3.74 20.30 5.84
N TYR A 320 -2.85 19.66 5.09
CA TYR A 320 -1.98 20.33 4.12
C TYR A 320 -2.32 19.87 2.70
N PHE A 321 -2.51 20.83 1.80
CA PHE A 321 -2.65 20.59 0.37
C PHE A 321 -1.31 20.81 -0.32
N GLU A 322 -0.64 19.71 -0.65
CA GLU A 322 0.63 19.70 -1.35
C GLU A 322 0.41 19.85 -2.85
N ASN A 323 1.07 20.83 -3.44
CA ASN A 323 1.04 21.12 -4.88
C ASN A 323 2.40 21.61 -5.41
N SER A 324 3.45 21.57 -4.58
CA SER A 324 4.81 21.90 -5.01
C SER A 324 5.55 20.71 -5.63
N TYR A 325 5.00 19.50 -5.47
CA TYR A 325 5.47 18.28 -6.13
C TYR A 325 4.30 17.29 -6.29
N CYS A 326 4.46 16.27 -7.12
CA CYS A 326 3.45 15.24 -7.35
C CYS A 326 3.43 14.18 -6.25
N LEU A 327 2.79 14.50 -5.12
CA LEU A 327 2.40 13.45 -4.17
C LEU A 327 1.39 12.48 -4.81
N HIS A 328 0.52 13.01 -5.66
CA HIS A 328 -0.28 12.30 -6.65
C HIS A 328 -0.14 13.06 -7.98
N GLY A 329 0.03 12.34 -9.09
CA GLY A 329 0.12 12.92 -10.42
C GLY A 329 -0.82 12.21 -11.39
N PHE A 330 -1.72 12.96 -12.03
CA PHE A 330 -2.67 12.39 -12.98
C PHE A 330 -1.93 11.89 -14.23
N TRP A 331 -2.01 10.58 -14.50
CA TRP A 331 -1.14 9.93 -15.47
C TRP A 331 -1.23 10.52 -16.89
N GLU A 332 -2.41 10.95 -17.35
CA GLU A 332 -2.59 11.49 -18.71
C GLU A 332 -1.80 12.77 -18.95
N SER A 333 -1.54 13.59 -17.91
CA SER A 333 -0.72 14.80 -18.04
C SER A 333 0.79 14.53 -17.92
N LEU A 334 1.18 13.28 -17.64
CA LEU A 334 2.55 12.89 -17.32
C LEU A 334 3.20 11.99 -18.37
N VAL A 335 2.53 10.91 -18.76
CA VAL A 335 3.19 9.78 -19.42
C VAL A 335 3.77 10.13 -20.79
N ASP A 336 3.14 11.06 -21.52
CA ASP A 336 3.58 11.50 -22.85
C ASP A 336 4.78 12.45 -22.80
N ARG A 337 5.20 12.87 -21.59
CA ARG A 337 6.32 13.80 -21.37
C ARG A 337 7.57 13.14 -20.81
N TYR A 338 7.56 11.82 -20.60
CA TYR A 338 8.71 11.13 -20.00
C TYR A 338 10.00 11.28 -20.82
N GLU A 339 9.92 11.21 -22.16
CA GLU A 339 11.09 11.42 -23.02
C GLU A 339 11.66 12.85 -22.88
N GLU A 340 10.79 13.85 -22.79
CA GLU A 340 11.20 15.24 -22.56
C GLU A 340 11.87 15.41 -21.20
N MET A 341 11.28 14.82 -20.14
CA MET A 341 11.82 14.88 -18.78
C MET A 341 13.20 14.21 -18.68
N LEU A 342 13.42 13.11 -19.40
CA LEU A 342 14.71 12.43 -19.46
C LEU A 342 15.78 13.24 -20.21
N GLU A 343 15.39 13.99 -21.25
CA GLU A 343 16.33 14.81 -22.02
C GLU A 343 16.74 16.08 -21.26
N LYS A 344 15.79 16.72 -20.57
CA LYS A 344 15.98 18.06 -20.00
C LYS A 344 16.29 18.07 -18.51
N ASN A 345 15.90 17.04 -17.77
CA ASN A 345 15.92 17.02 -16.31
C ASN A 345 16.56 15.74 -15.74
N HIS A 346 16.61 15.65 -14.42
CA HIS A 346 17.09 14.46 -13.71
C HIS A 346 16.17 14.13 -12.53
N PRO A 347 16.15 12.87 -12.06
CA PRO A 347 15.41 12.50 -10.85
C PRO A 347 15.83 13.29 -9.62
N GLY A 348 14.91 13.48 -8.68
CA GLY A 348 15.09 14.17 -7.40
C GLY A 348 14.35 15.50 -7.28
N LEU A 349 13.62 15.92 -8.32
CA LEU A 349 12.86 17.17 -8.32
C LEU A 349 11.44 16.98 -7.76
N GLY A 350 10.83 15.81 -8.00
CA GLY A 350 9.47 15.48 -7.55
C GLY A 350 8.31 16.25 -8.23
N ASP A 351 8.59 17.34 -8.95
CA ASP A 351 7.63 18.29 -9.52
C ASP A 351 7.58 18.26 -11.05
N ASP A 352 6.93 19.25 -11.67
CA ASP A 352 6.60 19.38 -13.10
C ASP A 352 7.73 19.10 -14.10
N ARG A 353 8.98 19.28 -13.66
CA ARG A 353 10.20 19.01 -14.41
C ARG A 353 10.53 17.51 -14.48
N HIS A 354 9.98 16.72 -13.58
CA HIS A 354 10.12 15.27 -13.57
C HIS A 354 8.79 14.50 -13.37
N ASN A 355 7.69 15.23 -13.10
CA ASN A 355 6.30 14.83 -12.86
C ASN A 355 5.37 16.10 -12.78
N TYR A 356 4.73 16.55 -13.89
CA TYR A 356 3.49 17.40 -14.00
C TYR A 356 3.58 18.65 -14.89
N ASP A 357 2.44 19.19 -15.34
CA ASP A 357 2.27 20.54 -15.91
C ASP A 357 0.90 21.05 -15.39
N PRO A 358 0.83 22.21 -14.74
CA PRO A 358 -0.40 22.77 -14.18
C PRO A 358 -1.43 23.29 -15.20
N SER A 359 -1.24 23.09 -16.50
CA SER A 359 -2.05 23.75 -17.55
C SER A 359 -3.21 22.95 -18.17
N ASN A 360 -3.69 21.86 -17.57
CA ASN A 360 -4.93 21.20 -18.00
C ASN A 360 -5.87 20.81 -16.85
#